data_AF-A0A1R1B7P8-F1
#
_entry.id   AF-A0A1R1B7P8-F1
#
_cell.length_a   1.000
_cell.length_b   1.000
_cell.length_c   1.000
_cell.angle_alpha   90.00
_cell.angle_beta   90.00
_cell.angle_gamma   90.00
#
_symmetry.space_group_name_H-M   'P 1'
#
loop_
_entity.id
_entity.type
_entity.pdbx_description
1 polymer ?
#
loop_
_entity_poly.entity_id
_entity_poly.type
_entity_poly.pdbx_seq_one_letter_code
_entity_poly.pdbx_strand_id
1 'polypeptide(L)'
;MSRDWHEDMEYCNRLDDKGQGLNSPEVLKYWLQQAAEEKKRADELGKAVEEAIEICEQMEDSDDPLELLEQVLIKLQLVASFQGRNKHNT
;
A
#
# COMPACT_ATOMS: atom_id res chain seq x y z
N MET A 1 13.98 -6.52 11.66
CA MET A 1 13.71 -5.36 12.53
C MET A 1 13.02 -4.33 11.64
N SER A 2 11.78 -3.95 11.95
CA SER A 2 11.08 -2.87 11.22
C SER A 2 11.71 -1.55 11.66
N ARG A 3 12.14 -0.70 10.72
CA ARG A 3 12.61 0.65 11.04
C ARG A 3 11.41 1.52 11.34
N ASP A 4 11.47 2.32 12.40
CA ASP A 4 10.42 3.26 12.77
C ASP A 4 10.73 4.66 12.22
N TRP A 5 9.76 5.24 11.51
CA TRP A 5 9.91 6.57 10.90
C TRP A 5 10.15 7.67 11.92
N HIS A 6 9.45 7.64 13.05
CA HIS A 6 9.58 8.66 14.09
C HIS A 6 10.96 8.59 14.72
N GLU A 7 11.44 7.39 15.06
CA GLU A 7 12.78 7.22 15.62
C GLU A 7 13.89 7.68 14.66
N ASP A 8 13.76 7.35 13.37
CA ASP A 8 14.72 7.74 12.32
C ASP A 8 14.73 9.26 12.07
N MET A 9 13.56 9.91 12.08
CA MET A 9 13.47 11.37 11.94
C MET A 9 13.94 12.10 13.19
N GLU A 10 13.63 11.58 14.38
CA GLU A 10 14.17 12.09 15.63
C GLU A 10 15.70 12.02 15.64
N TYR A 11 16.28 10.91 15.16
CA TYR A 11 17.72 10.78 15.01
C TYR A 11 18.31 11.86 14.08
N CYS A 12 17.69 12.09 12.92
CA CYS A 12 18.13 13.12 11.98
C CYS A 12 18.06 14.55 12.57
N ASN A 13 17.16 14.78 13.53
CA ASN A 13 16.99 16.08 14.19
C ASN A 13 17.94 16.30 15.39
N ARG A 14 18.75 15.32 15.78
CA ARG A 14 19.70 15.47 16.90
C ARG A 14 20.88 16.33 16.50
N LEU A 15 21.47 17.00 17.48
CA LEU A 15 22.73 17.72 17.32
C LEU A 15 23.88 16.89 17.88
N ASP A 16 25.05 16.96 17.25
CA ASP A 16 26.29 16.43 17.79
C ASP A 16 26.83 17.33 18.92
N ASP A 17 27.95 16.91 19.53
CA ASP A 17 28.59 17.64 20.64
C ASP A 17 29.09 19.05 20.25
N LYS A 18 29.07 19.39 18.95
CA LYS A 18 29.45 20.70 18.40
C LYS A 18 28.24 21.52 17.96
N GLY A 19 27.02 21.04 18.21
CA GLY A 19 25.78 21.69 17.82
C GLY A 19 25.47 21.56 16.31
N GLN A 20 26.11 20.63 15.60
CA GLN A 20 25.81 20.34 14.19
C GLN A 20 24.78 19.23 14.07
N GLY A 21 23.85 19.34 13.11
CA GLY A 21 22.83 18.31 12.89
C GLY A 21 23.42 16.96 12.52
N LEU A 22 23.00 15.90 13.21
CA LEU A 22 23.27 14.49 12.91
C LEU A 22 22.38 14.04 11.73
N ASN A 23 22.54 14.69 10.59
CA ASN A 23 21.87 14.27 9.36
C ASN A 23 22.53 12.98 8.86
N SER A 24 21.77 11.90 8.69
CA SER A 24 22.23 10.70 7.98
C SER A 24 21.55 10.63 6.61
N PRO A 25 22.28 10.93 5.52
CA PRO A 25 21.77 10.83 4.15
C PRO A 25 21.20 9.43 3.82
N GLU A 26 21.73 8.39 4.44
CA GLU A 26 21.28 7.01 4.26
C GLU A 26 19.87 6.78 4.80
N VAL A 27 19.54 7.38 5.96
CA VAL A 27 18.20 7.32 6.54
C VAL A 27 17.19 8.04 5.65
N LEU A 28 17.53 9.26 5.18
CA LEU A 28 16.67 10.01 4.26
C LEU A 28 16.46 9.26 2.94
N LYS A 29 17.53 8.67 2.38
CA LYS A 29 17.46 7.87 1.16
C LYS A 29 16.56 6.65 1.34
N TYR A 30 16.67 5.93 2.46
CA TYR A 30 15.83 4.76 2.75
C TYR A 30 14.35 5.13 2.73
N TRP A 31 13.96 6.21 3.41
CA TRP A 31 12.56 6.60 3.48
C TRP A 31 12.01 7.17 2.18
N LEU A 32 12.84 7.86 1.38
CA LEU A 32 12.46 8.25 0.02
C LEU A 32 12.21 7.04 -0.88
N GLN A 33 13.00 5.96 -0.74
CA GLN A 33 12.76 4.71 -1.46
C GLN A 33 11.45 4.05 -1.01
N GLN A 34 11.18 4.01 0.30
CA GLN A 34 9.90 3.48 0.82
C GLN A 34 8.70 4.30 0.34
N ALA A 35 8.81 5.64 0.33
CA ALA A 35 7.76 6.50 -0.20
C ALA A 35 7.52 6.28 -1.71
N ALA A 36 8.59 6.06 -2.48
CA ALA A 36 8.48 5.73 -3.91
C ALA A 36 7.81 4.37 -4.15
N GLU A 37 8.12 3.36 -3.33
CA GLU A 37 7.49 2.03 -3.38
C GLU A 37 6.00 2.09 -2.99
N GLU A 38 5.64 2.86 -1.96
CA GLU A 38 4.25 3.09 -1.57
C GLU A 38 3.48 3.83 -2.67
N LYS A 39 4.06 4.89 -3.23
CA LYS A 39 3.46 5.60 -4.37
C LYS A 39 3.20 4.66 -5.54
N LYS A 40 4.19 3.84 -5.91
CA LYS A 40 4.06 2.87 -7.00
C LYS A 40 2.92 1.89 -6.74
N ARG A 41 2.80 1.37 -5.52
CA ARG A 41 1.70 0.48 -5.12
C ARG A 41 0.34 1.18 -5.21
N ALA A 42 0.25 2.44 -4.78
CA ALA A 42 -0.96 3.23 -4.89
C ALA A 42 -1.35 3.51 -6.37
N ASP A 43 -0.38 3.83 -7.23
CA ASP A 43 -0.61 4.04 -8.66
C ASP A 43 -1.07 2.74 -9.36
N GLU A 44 -0.48 1.59 -9.01
CA GLU A 44 -0.91 0.27 -9.50
C GLU A 44 -2.32 -0.08 -9.02
N LEU A 45 -2.65 0.20 -7.77
CA LEU A 45 -4.00 0.04 -7.23
C LEU A 45 -5.02 0.93 -7.96
N GLY A 46 -4.65 2.19 -8.24
CA GLY A 46 -5.50 3.12 -9.00
C GLY A 46 -5.87 2.57 -10.37
N LYS A 47 -4.88 2.05 -11.12
CA LYS A 47 -5.11 1.41 -12.42
C LYS A 47 -5.99 0.18 -12.32
N ALA A 48 -5.76 -0.68 -11.34
CA ALA A 48 -6.60 -1.85 -11.12
C ALA A 48 -8.06 -1.45 -10.82
N VAL A 49 -8.29 -0.37 -10.07
CA VAL A 49 -9.65 0.13 -9.83
C VAL A 49 -10.28 0.71 -11.10
N GLU A 50 -9.52 1.43 -11.93
CA GLU A 50 -10.01 1.93 -13.22
C GLU A 50 -10.42 0.77 -14.14
N GLU A 51 -9.58 -0.27 -14.28
CA GLU A 51 -9.90 -1.49 -15.03
C GLU A 51 -11.15 -2.19 -14.48
N ALA A 52 -11.31 -2.22 -13.14
CA ALA A 52 -12.50 -2.80 -12.52
C ALA A 52 -13.78 -2.06 -12.90
N ILE A 53 -13.74 -0.73 -12.93
CA ILE A 53 -14.87 0.12 -13.31
C ILE A 53 -15.20 -0.10 -14.78
N GLU A 54 -14.21 -0.11 -15.67
CA GLU A 54 -14.45 -0.34 -17.11
C GLU A 54 -15.12 -1.69 -17.38
N ILE A 55 -14.76 -2.76 -16.65
CA ILE A 55 -15.43 -4.06 -16.77
C ILE A 55 -16.89 -3.97 -16.32
N CYS A 56 -17.15 -3.28 -15.20
CA CYS A 56 -18.52 -3.08 -14.72
C CYS A 56 -19.37 -2.21 -15.67
N GLU A 57 -18.77 -1.23 -16.36
CA GLU A 57 -19.48 -0.39 -17.33
C GLU A 57 -19.84 -1.14 -18.63
N GLN A 58 -19.14 -2.23 -18.93
CA GLN A 58 -19.40 -3.09 -20.09
C GLN A 58 -20.44 -4.20 -19.81
N MET A 59 -21.02 -4.21 -18.60
CA MET A 59 -22.02 -5.18 -18.17
C MET A 59 -23.28 -5.11 -19.05
N GLU A 60 -23.76 -6.28 -19.50
CA GLU A 60 -25.02 -6.40 -20.22
C GLU A 60 -26.19 -6.59 -19.24
N ASP A 61 -27.42 -6.24 -19.65
CA ASP A 61 -28.62 -6.38 -18.80
C ASP A 61 -28.89 -7.83 -18.34
N SER A 62 -28.24 -8.82 -18.97
CA SER A 62 -28.33 -10.25 -18.62
C SER A 62 -27.31 -10.72 -17.59
N ASP A 63 -26.30 -9.91 -17.27
CA ASP A 63 -25.24 -10.27 -16.32
C ASP A 63 -25.71 -10.09 -14.87
N ASP A 64 -25.28 -10.98 -13.95
CA ASP A 64 -25.49 -10.78 -12.52
C ASP A 64 -24.44 -9.78 -11.99
N PRO A 65 -24.84 -8.58 -11.51
CA PRO A 65 -23.90 -7.57 -11.05
C PRO A 65 -23.02 -8.00 -9.87
N LEU A 66 -23.52 -8.90 -9.01
CA LEU A 66 -22.77 -9.39 -7.84
C LEU A 66 -21.71 -10.42 -8.24
N GLU A 67 -22.05 -11.32 -9.15
CA GLU A 67 -21.09 -12.30 -9.69
C GLU A 67 -19.96 -11.60 -10.45
N LEU A 68 -20.31 -10.59 -11.27
CA LEU A 68 -19.33 -9.82 -12.02
C LEU A 68 -18.40 -9.01 -11.09
N LEU A 69 -18.95 -8.38 -10.04
CA LEU A 69 -18.16 -7.67 -9.04
C LEU A 69 -17.18 -8.61 -8.34
N GLU A 70 -17.61 -9.81 -7.93
CA GLU A 70 -16.74 -10.80 -7.28
C GLU A 70 -15.60 -11.24 -8.21
N GLN A 71 -15.91 -11.53 -9.48
CA GLN A 71 -14.91 -11.94 -10.47
C GLN A 71 -13.87 -10.83 -10.72
N VAL A 72 -14.31 -9.57 -10.85
CA VAL A 72 -13.44 -8.41 -11.05
C VAL A 72 -12.50 -8.22 -9.86
N LEU A 73 -13.04 -8.29 -8.65
CA LEU A 73 -12.29 -8.16 -7.40
C LEU A 73 -11.22 -9.26 -7.24
N ILE A 74 -11.52 -10.50 -7.64
CA ILE A 74 -10.58 -11.63 -7.62
C ILE A 74 -9.52 -11.46 -8.72
N LYS A 75 -9.94 -11.20 -9.96
CA LYS A 75 -9.05 -11.10 -11.13
C LYS A 75 -7.99 -10.02 -10.95
N LEU A 76 -8.38 -8.89 -10.37
CA LEU A 76 -7.51 -7.74 -10.15
C LEU A 76 -6.83 -7.77 -8.78
N GLN A 77 -7.01 -8.85 -8.02
CA GLN A 77 -6.43 -9.04 -6.68
C GLN A 77 -6.72 -7.88 -5.72
N LEU A 78 -7.84 -7.17 -5.94
CA LEU A 78 -8.27 -6.03 -5.15
C LEU A 78 -8.79 -6.46 -3.78
N VAL A 79 -9.27 -7.70 -3.69
CA VAL A 79 -9.48 -8.37 -2.40
C VAL A 79 -8.17 -9.02 -2.03
N ALA A 80 -7.46 -8.42 -1.06
CA ALA A 80 -6.39 -9.12 -0.37
C ALA A 80 -6.94 -10.48 0.06
N SER A 81 -6.29 -11.58 -0.34
CA SER A 81 -6.65 -12.95 0.06
C SER A 81 -7.12 -12.90 1.51
N PHE A 82 -8.43 -13.08 1.73
CA PHE A 82 -9.03 -13.00 3.05
C PHE A 82 -8.62 -14.26 3.82
N GLN A 83 -7.33 -14.32 4.21
CA GLN A 83 -6.78 -15.36 5.06
C GLN A 83 -7.29 -15.05 6.46
N GLY A 84 -8.42 -15.69 6.76
CA GLY A 84 -9.28 -15.46 7.91
C GLY A 84 -8.56 -15.13 9.22
N ARG A 85 -9.08 -14.08 9.87
CA ARG A 85 -9.35 -14.14 11.31
C ARG A 85 -10.37 -15.26 11.60
N ASN A 86 -10.01 -16.51 11.36
CA ASN A 86 -10.61 -17.66 12.04
C ASN A 86 -9.68 -18.08 13.18
N LYS A 87 -9.58 -17.20 14.18
CA LYS A 87 -9.28 -17.62 15.55
C LYS A 87 -10.61 -17.86 16.26
N HIS A 88 -11.32 -18.89 15.84
CA HIS A 88 -12.29 -19.56 16.68
C HIS A 88 -11.97 -21.05 16.59
N ASN A 89 -11.24 -21.54 17.59
CA ASN A 89 -11.26 -22.93 17.96
C ASN A 89 -11.20 -22.99 19.50
N THR A 90 -12.30 -23.47 20.05
CA THR A 90 -12.45 -24.36 21.22
C THR A 90 -11.56 -24.14 22.43
#